data_AF-A0AAN7DQL7-F1
#
_entry.id   AF-A0AAN7DQL7-F1
#
_cell.length_a   1.000
_cell.length_b   1.000
_cell.length_c   1.000
_cell.angle_alpha   90.00
_cell.angle_beta   90.00
_cell.angle_gamma   90.00
#
_symmetry.space_group_name_H-M   'P 1'
#
loop_
_entity.id
_entity.type
_entity.pdbx_description
1 polymer ?
#
loop_
_entity_poly.entity_id
_entity_poly.type
_entity_poly.pdbx_seq_one_letter_code
_entity_poly.pdbx_strand_id
1 'polypeptide(L)'
;MLTSNRFICQNPLYLTLPDPPPFTTAGLTEVFDSYWQDQVDRQLAAAAVSGTQTLLRACRPSVSRPDPILYLPIGRSARSRLVRWRLGRFTNMREECPCTTGEFISRDHFLTCRALDHTLFDALPPAPPGIHRIDHALNCLPDKASAGPPYFWSALLLLLHAIDCLVHPLAVIPPDPDPGSLWFSAH
;
A
#
# COMPACT_ATOMS: atom_id res chain seq x y z
N MET A 1 17.43 31.02 -16.42
CA MET A 1 17.76 30.90 -14.98
C MET A 1 16.64 30.10 -14.32
N LEU A 2 16.96 28.87 -13.89
CA LEU A 2 16.01 27.84 -13.48
C LEU A 2 15.48 28.08 -12.07
N THR A 3 14.17 28.24 -11.94
CA THR A 3 13.41 28.42 -10.69
C THR A 3 13.09 27.10 -9.95
N SER A 4 13.81 26.00 -10.23
CA SER A 4 13.47 24.66 -9.70
C SER A 4 14.17 24.26 -8.39
N ASN A 5 15.08 25.05 -7.82
CA ASN A 5 15.94 24.59 -6.71
C ASN A 5 15.45 24.90 -5.29
N ARG A 6 14.44 25.75 -5.10
CA ARG A 6 14.07 26.22 -3.75
C ARG A 6 13.47 25.11 -2.86
N PHE A 7 12.82 24.11 -3.47
CA PHE A 7 12.14 23.05 -2.74
C PHE A 7 13.05 21.87 -2.39
N ILE A 8 14.11 21.64 -3.17
CA ILE A 8 15.07 20.55 -2.92
C ILE A 8 15.92 20.86 -1.70
N CYS A 9 16.40 22.11 -1.56
CA CYS A 9 17.21 22.55 -0.41
C CYS A 9 16.43 22.60 0.92
N GLN A 10 15.11 22.46 0.89
CA GLN A 10 14.26 22.38 2.09
C GLN A 10 13.84 20.95 2.41
N ASN A 11 14.18 19.98 1.55
CA ASN A 11 13.81 18.60 1.76
C ASN A 11 14.71 18.00 2.88
N PRO A 12 14.13 17.48 3.96
CA PRO A 12 14.89 16.99 5.11
C PRO A 12 15.82 15.82 4.78
N LEU A 13 15.56 15.04 3.73
CA LEU A 13 16.46 14.00 3.22
C LEU A 13 17.66 14.58 2.47
N TYR A 14 17.50 15.70 1.76
CA TYR A 14 18.63 16.38 1.12
C TYR A 14 19.53 17.08 2.14
N LEU A 15 18.96 17.53 3.26
CA LEU A 15 19.71 18.14 4.37
C LEU A 15 20.56 17.13 5.15
N THR A 16 20.33 15.83 4.98
CA THR A 16 21.15 14.77 5.60
C THR A 16 22.32 14.29 4.75
N LEU A 17 22.51 14.86 3.54
CA LEU A 17 23.67 14.54 2.72
C LEU A 17 24.96 15.10 3.38
N PRO A 18 26.05 14.31 3.43
CA PRO A 18 27.35 14.81 3.88
C PRO A 18 27.88 15.87 2.91
N ASP A 19 28.72 16.79 3.40
CA ASP A 19 29.40 17.80 2.58
C ASP A 19 30.92 17.50 2.54
N PRO A 20 31.51 17.15 1.38
CA PRO A 20 30.88 17.09 0.05
C PRO A 20 29.99 15.86 -0.15
N PRO A 21 28.96 15.96 -1.03
CA PRO A 21 28.03 14.87 -1.28
C PRO A 21 28.74 13.67 -1.91
N PRO A 22 28.21 12.44 -1.69
CA PRO A 22 28.77 11.25 -2.30
C PRO A 22 28.73 11.37 -3.82
N PHE A 23 29.89 11.21 -4.47
CA PHE A 23 30.02 11.31 -5.93
C PHE A 23 29.51 10.07 -6.67
N THR A 24 29.15 9.00 -5.94
CA THR A 24 28.68 7.74 -6.51
C THR A 24 27.21 7.49 -6.19
N THR A 25 26.50 6.89 -7.14
CA THR A 25 25.10 6.48 -6.99
C THR A 25 24.92 5.49 -5.82
N ALA A 26 25.92 4.64 -5.57
CA ALA A 26 25.93 3.72 -4.44
C ALA A 26 25.96 4.45 -3.09
N GLY A 27 26.84 5.44 -2.93
CA GLY A 27 26.93 6.23 -1.70
C GLY A 27 25.69 7.08 -1.44
N LEU A 28 25.06 7.62 -2.50
CA LEU A 28 23.78 8.31 -2.37
C LEU A 28 22.64 7.37 -1.92
N THR A 29 22.61 6.15 -2.45
CA THR A 29 21.61 5.14 -2.08
C THR A 29 21.74 4.76 -0.61
N GLU A 30 22.96 4.55 -0.13
CA GLU A 30 23.25 4.21 1.27
C GLU A 30 22.81 5.32 2.25
N VAL A 31 23.04 6.59 1.90
CA VAL A 31 22.60 7.73 2.71
C VAL A 31 21.06 7.80 2.77
N PHE A 32 20.38 7.60 1.65
CA PHE A 32 18.92 7.59 1.62
C PHE A 32 18.33 6.41 2.39
N ASP A 33 18.90 5.22 2.24
CA ASP A 33 18.49 4.02 2.98
C ASP A 33 18.61 4.24 4.49
N SER A 34 19.74 4.83 4.92
CA SER A 34 20.00 5.16 6.33
C SER A 34 19.02 6.21 6.87
N TYR A 35 18.75 7.26 6.10
CA TYR A 35 17.78 8.30 6.46
C TYR A 35 16.37 7.71 6.67
N TRP A 36 15.93 6.87 5.74
CA TRP A 36 14.60 6.25 5.82
C TRP A 36 14.52 5.27 7.00
N GLN A 37 15.58 4.53 7.28
CA GLN A 37 15.64 3.62 8.41
C GLN A 37 15.52 4.38 9.75
N ASP A 38 16.25 5.48 9.91
CA ASP A 38 16.20 6.32 11.12
C ASP A 38 14.82 6.98 11.34
N GLN A 39 14.17 7.44 10.27
CA GLN A 39 12.82 7.99 10.35
C GLN A 39 11.80 6.94 10.82
N VAL A 40 11.98 5.68 10.42
CA VAL A 40 11.13 4.56 10.82
C VAL A 40 11.36 4.20 12.29
N ASP A 41 12.61 4.19 12.75
CA ASP A 41 12.93 3.87 14.14
C ASP A 41 12.40 4.96 15.11
N ARG A 42 12.43 6.24 14.69
CA ARG A 42 11.77 7.33 15.42
C ARG A 42 10.25 7.16 15.51
N GLN A 43 9.61 6.74 14.43
CA GLN A 43 8.16 6.49 14.42
C GLN A 43 7.78 5.27 15.27
N LEU A 44 8.61 4.22 15.29
CA LEU A 44 8.42 3.06 16.17
C LEU A 44 8.54 3.42 17.64
N ALA A 45 9.54 4.22 18.00
CA ALA A 45 9.71 4.71 19.36
C ALA A 45 8.48 5.53 19.80
N ALA A 46 7.97 6.40 18.93
CA ALA A 46 6.76 7.17 19.19
C ALA A 46 5.49 6.30 19.31
N ALA A 47 5.34 5.28 18.45
CA ALA A 47 4.21 4.37 18.46
C ALA A 47 4.19 3.46 19.70
N ALA A 48 5.36 2.99 20.14
CA ALA A 48 5.51 2.21 21.39
C ALA A 48 5.05 3.00 22.62
N VAL A 49 5.18 4.33 22.59
CA VAL A 49 4.72 5.23 23.66
C VAL A 49 3.23 5.57 23.52
N SER A 50 2.72 5.74 22.30
CA SER A 50 1.35 6.23 22.04
C SER A 50 0.29 5.13 21.89
N GLY A 51 0.66 3.84 21.83
CA GLY A 51 -0.25 2.69 21.77
C GLY A 51 -1.18 2.64 20.55
N THR A 52 -0.98 3.54 19.58
CA THR A 52 -1.82 3.71 18.42
C THR A 52 -0.93 3.77 17.19
N GLN A 53 -1.17 2.82 16.28
CA GLN A 53 -0.85 2.78 14.85
C GLN A 53 -0.22 1.44 14.46
N THR A 54 -1.00 0.62 13.74
CA THR A 54 -0.47 -0.48 12.92
C THR A 54 0.38 0.15 11.82
N LEU A 55 1.70 0.18 12.03
CA LEU A 55 2.63 0.87 11.14
C LEU A 55 2.69 0.22 9.75
N LEU A 56 2.97 1.05 8.73
CA LEU A 56 3.37 0.63 7.38
C LEU A 56 4.52 -0.40 7.38
N ARG A 57 5.31 -0.50 8.47
CA ARG A 57 6.39 -1.49 8.67
C ARG A 57 5.87 -2.91 8.95
N ALA A 58 4.74 -3.07 9.64
CA ALA A 58 4.07 -4.38 9.78
C ALA A 58 3.56 -4.91 8.42
N CYS A 59 3.51 -4.01 7.44
CA CYS A 59 3.05 -4.23 6.08
C CYS A 59 4.19 -4.25 5.05
N ARG A 60 5.49 -4.31 5.40
CA ARG A 60 6.55 -4.38 4.36
C ARG A 60 7.80 -5.18 4.76
N PRO A 61 8.41 -5.94 3.82
CA PRO A 61 9.67 -6.65 4.05
C PRO A 61 10.90 -5.72 4.20
N SER A 62 10.87 -4.52 3.60
CA SER A 62 11.96 -3.55 3.67
C SER A 62 11.45 -2.11 3.53
N VAL A 63 12.18 -1.14 4.11
CA VAL A 63 11.93 0.30 4.02
C VAL A 63 12.95 1.05 3.16
N SER A 64 13.99 0.36 2.66
CA SER A 64 15.00 0.94 1.76
C SER A 64 14.44 1.32 0.39
N ARG A 65 13.24 0.86 0.05
CA ARG A 65 12.62 1.15 -1.24
C ARG A 65 11.20 1.72 -1.09
N PRO A 66 10.78 2.64 -1.98
CA PRO A 66 9.39 3.07 -2.09
C PRO A 66 8.45 1.86 -2.25
N ASP A 67 7.19 2.02 -1.85
CA ASP A 67 6.20 0.94 -2.01
C ASP A 67 6.07 0.56 -3.50
N PRO A 68 6.09 -0.74 -3.86
CA PRO A 68 5.74 -1.17 -5.20
C PRO A 68 4.47 -0.53 -5.73
N ILE A 69 3.44 -0.38 -4.90
CA ILE A 69 2.14 0.23 -5.27
C ILE A 69 2.29 1.61 -5.93
N LEU A 70 3.35 2.36 -5.62
CA LEU A 70 3.58 3.70 -6.16
C LEU A 70 4.06 3.69 -7.62
N TYR A 71 4.78 2.66 -8.04
CA TYR A 71 5.40 2.60 -9.37
C TYR A 71 4.96 1.41 -10.23
N LEU A 72 4.18 0.47 -9.68
CA LEU A 72 3.58 -0.59 -10.48
C LEU A 72 2.62 -0.02 -11.55
N PRO A 73 2.50 -0.65 -12.73
CA PRO A 73 1.60 -0.19 -13.78
C PRO A 73 0.14 -0.45 -13.37
N ILE A 74 -0.55 0.61 -12.97
CA ILE A 74 -1.93 0.55 -12.47
C ILE A 74 -2.64 1.89 -12.66
N GLY A 75 -3.96 1.84 -12.77
CA GLY A 75 -4.82 3.01 -12.87
C GLY A 75 -4.83 3.85 -11.58
N ARG A 76 -5.13 5.14 -11.71
CA ARG A 76 -5.15 6.08 -10.56
C ARG A 76 -6.09 5.62 -9.44
N SER A 77 -7.30 5.17 -9.79
CA SER A 77 -8.31 4.74 -8.81
C SER A 77 -7.88 3.48 -8.06
N ALA A 78 -7.39 2.47 -8.78
CA ALA A 78 -6.91 1.23 -8.18
C ALA A 78 -5.65 1.47 -7.32
N ARG A 79 -4.74 2.36 -7.74
CA ARG A 79 -3.63 2.83 -6.90
C ARG A 79 -4.12 3.48 -5.61
N SER A 80 -5.13 4.37 -5.70
CA SER A 80 -5.71 5.02 -4.53
C SER A 80 -6.27 4.01 -3.52
N ARG A 81 -6.95 2.96 -3.99
CA ARG A 81 -7.43 1.85 -3.17
C ARG A 81 -6.27 1.10 -2.49
N LEU A 82 -5.23 0.72 -3.22
CA LEU A 82 -4.08 0.06 -2.60
C LEU A 82 -3.41 0.92 -1.50
N VAL A 83 -3.22 2.21 -1.76
CA VAL A 83 -2.64 3.16 -0.80
C VAL A 83 -3.55 3.35 0.41
N ARG A 84 -4.84 3.59 0.21
CA ARG A 84 -5.81 3.72 1.32
C ARG A 84 -5.85 2.46 2.17
N TRP A 85 -5.72 1.27 1.57
CA TRP A 85 -5.69 0.00 2.31
C TRP A 85 -4.44 -0.09 3.18
N ARG A 86 -3.26 0.18 2.60
CA ARG A 86 -1.97 0.22 3.32
C ARG A 86 -1.98 1.19 4.51
N LEU A 87 -2.68 2.31 4.38
CA LEU A 87 -2.79 3.33 5.42
C LEU A 87 -3.87 3.02 6.46
N GLY A 88 -4.59 1.89 6.36
CA GLY A 88 -5.70 1.56 7.25
C GLY A 88 -6.91 2.49 7.11
N ARG A 89 -7.00 3.26 6.02
CA ARG A 89 -8.04 4.29 5.80
C ARG A 89 -9.26 3.78 5.01
N PHE A 90 -9.45 2.47 4.96
CA PHE A 90 -10.64 1.87 4.35
C PHE A 90 -11.82 1.86 5.30
N THR A 91 -11.62 1.58 6.58
CA THR A 91 -12.69 1.22 7.51
C THR A 91 -12.98 2.30 8.54
N ASN A 92 -12.93 3.57 8.14
CA ASN A 92 -13.21 4.69 9.06
C ASN A 92 -14.71 4.87 9.37
N MET A 93 -15.58 4.03 8.82
CA MET A 93 -17.02 4.07 9.06
C MET A 93 -17.38 3.14 10.22
N ARG A 94 -18.08 3.66 11.24
CA ARG A 94 -18.75 2.84 12.26
C ARG A 94 -20.12 2.36 11.75
N GLU A 95 -20.15 1.87 10.52
CA GLU A 95 -21.36 1.42 9.86
C GLU A 95 -21.48 -0.10 9.96
N GLU A 96 -22.71 -0.58 10.12
CA GLU A 96 -23.01 -2.01 10.06
C GLU A 96 -22.85 -2.51 8.62
N CYS A 97 -22.25 -3.68 8.48
CA CYS A 97 -22.09 -4.28 7.16
C CYS A 97 -23.45 -4.78 6.63
N PRO A 98 -23.78 -4.55 5.35
CA PRO A 98 -25.01 -5.06 4.74
C PRO A 98 -25.04 -6.58 4.55
N CYS A 99 -23.99 -7.32 4.96
CA CYS A 99 -23.90 -8.78 4.82
C CYS A 99 -24.82 -9.58 5.77
N THR A 100 -25.72 -8.91 6.50
CA THR A 100 -26.75 -9.47 7.40
C THR A 100 -26.24 -10.22 8.64
N THR A 101 -24.94 -10.16 8.94
CA THR A 101 -24.36 -10.75 10.17
C THR A 101 -24.51 -9.85 11.40
N GLY A 102 -24.86 -8.57 11.22
CA GLY A 102 -24.89 -7.58 12.30
C GLY A 102 -23.50 -7.12 12.75
N GLU A 103 -22.44 -7.48 12.02
CA GLU A 103 -21.08 -7.03 12.31
C GLU A 103 -20.78 -5.66 11.69
N PHE A 104 -19.95 -4.88 12.37
CA PHE A 104 -19.47 -3.61 11.84
C PHE A 104 -18.40 -3.80 10.76
N ILE A 105 -18.36 -2.87 9.82
CA ILE A 105 -17.31 -2.81 8.80
C ILE A 105 -15.96 -2.66 9.48
N SER A 106 -15.12 -3.68 9.35
CA SER A 106 -13.74 -3.69 9.84
C SER A 106 -12.87 -4.50 8.88
N ARG A 107 -11.55 -4.36 9.01
CA ARG A 107 -10.60 -5.09 8.15
C ARG A 107 -10.76 -6.60 8.31
N ASP A 108 -10.81 -7.06 9.56
CA ASP A 108 -10.93 -8.48 9.88
C ASP A 108 -12.29 -9.04 9.45
N HIS A 109 -13.36 -8.25 9.59
CA HIS A 109 -14.69 -8.63 9.10
C HIS A 109 -14.69 -8.95 7.60
N PHE A 110 -13.90 -8.25 6.77
CA PHE A 110 -13.88 -8.51 5.33
C PHE A 110 -13.46 -9.94 4.98
N LEU A 111 -12.67 -10.61 5.82
CA LEU A 111 -12.25 -11.99 5.59
C LEU A 111 -13.42 -12.99 5.68
N THR A 112 -14.47 -12.66 6.43
CA THR A 112 -15.65 -13.49 6.67
C THR A 112 -16.95 -12.88 6.13
N CYS A 113 -16.85 -11.72 5.48
CA CYS A 113 -17.98 -10.94 4.99
C CYS A 113 -18.69 -11.62 3.81
N ARG A 114 -19.95 -12.00 4.00
CA ARG A 114 -20.77 -12.64 2.95
C ARG A 114 -21.14 -11.73 1.78
N ALA A 115 -20.95 -10.42 1.92
CA ALA A 115 -21.18 -9.47 0.82
C ALA A 115 -19.99 -9.42 -0.17
N LEU A 116 -18.87 -10.05 0.16
CA LEU A 116 -17.69 -10.16 -0.69
C LEU A 116 -17.60 -11.55 -1.32
N ASP A 117 -17.04 -11.62 -2.53
CA ASP A 117 -16.76 -12.89 -3.18
C ASP A 117 -15.51 -13.54 -2.56
N HIS A 118 -15.71 -14.62 -1.81
CA HIS A 118 -14.63 -15.35 -1.17
C HIS A 118 -13.66 -16.02 -2.16
N THR A 119 -14.07 -16.26 -3.41
CA THR A 119 -13.16 -16.80 -4.44
C THR A 119 -12.02 -15.82 -4.75
N LEU A 120 -12.26 -14.51 -4.60
CA LEU A 120 -11.22 -13.47 -4.75
C LEU A 120 -10.20 -13.54 -3.62
N PHE A 121 -10.64 -13.85 -2.40
CA PHE A 121 -9.71 -14.11 -1.30
C PHE A 121 -8.90 -15.38 -1.58
N ASP A 122 -9.55 -16.44 -2.07
CA ASP A 122 -8.88 -17.71 -2.38
C ASP A 122 -7.82 -17.61 -3.47
N ALA A 123 -8.00 -16.69 -4.42
CA ALA A 123 -7.02 -16.35 -5.42
C ALA A 123 -5.78 -15.61 -4.86
N LEU A 124 -5.83 -15.07 -3.64
CA LEU A 124 -4.68 -14.43 -2.99
C LEU A 124 -3.70 -15.47 -2.41
N PRO A 125 -2.39 -15.14 -2.33
CA PRO A 125 -1.42 -16.01 -1.67
C PRO A 125 -1.85 -16.36 -0.24
N PRO A 126 -1.65 -17.61 0.20
CA PRO A 126 -2.04 -18.04 1.52
C PRO A 126 -1.24 -17.27 2.58
N ALA A 127 -1.95 -16.61 3.49
CA ALA A 127 -1.31 -15.82 4.55
C ALA A 127 -0.91 -16.69 5.74
N PRO A 128 0.24 -16.42 6.40
CA PRO A 128 0.58 -17.03 7.68
C PRO A 128 -0.47 -16.73 8.76
N PRO A 129 -0.58 -17.57 9.81
CA PRO A 129 -1.50 -17.34 10.91
C PRO A 129 -1.31 -15.96 11.55
N GLY A 130 -2.41 -15.25 11.80
CA GLY A 130 -2.38 -13.91 12.41
C GLY A 130 -2.05 -12.76 11.45
N ILE A 131 -1.84 -13.03 10.16
CA ILE A 131 -1.61 -12.00 9.14
C ILE A 131 -2.85 -11.87 8.25
N HIS A 132 -3.33 -10.64 8.06
CA HIS A 132 -4.47 -10.37 7.17
C HIS A 132 -4.12 -10.73 5.72
N ARG A 133 -5.02 -11.44 5.02
CA ARG A 133 -4.75 -12.01 3.69
C ARG A 133 -4.38 -10.97 2.63
N ILE A 134 -5.06 -9.83 2.62
CA ILE A 134 -4.73 -8.70 1.73
C ILE A 134 -3.36 -8.09 2.06
N ASP A 135 -3.00 -7.96 3.35
CA ASP A 135 -1.69 -7.39 3.71
C ASP A 135 -0.56 -8.30 3.27
N HIS A 136 -0.74 -9.63 3.43
CA HIS A 136 0.21 -10.60 2.91
C HIS A 136 0.34 -10.51 1.39
N ALA A 137 -0.78 -10.46 0.65
CA ALA A 137 -0.76 -10.32 -0.80
C ALA A 137 -0.01 -9.05 -1.27
N LEU A 138 -0.20 -7.93 -0.56
CA LEU A 138 0.52 -6.70 -0.86
C LEU A 138 2.03 -6.82 -0.56
N ASN A 139 2.43 -7.67 0.38
CA ASN A 139 3.85 -7.94 0.69
C ASN A 139 4.49 -8.89 -0.33
N CYS A 140 3.68 -9.62 -1.10
CA CYS A 140 4.12 -10.48 -2.19
C CYS A 140 4.19 -9.75 -3.55
N LEU A 141 3.96 -8.44 -3.59
CA LEU A 141 4.08 -7.67 -4.82
C LEU A 141 5.54 -7.62 -5.29
N PRO A 142 5.78 -7.64 -6.61
CA PRO A 142 7.14 -7.56 -7.13
C PRO A 142 7.75 -6.18 -6.89
N ASP A 143 9.04 -6.15 -6.55
CA ASP A 143 9.84 -4.92 -6.40
C ASP A 143 10.05 -4.16 -7.71
N LYS A 144 9.77 -4.78 -8.86
CA LYS A 144 10.01 -4.19 -10.18
C LYS A 144 8.81 -4.48 -11.08
N ALA A 145 8.34 -3.44 -11.77
CA ALA A 145 7.29 -3.59 -12.79
C ALA A 145 7.68 -4.61 -13.89
N SER A 146 8.97 -4.71 -14.21
CA SER A 146 9.50 -5.67 -15.20
C SER A 146 9.34 -7.14 -14.82
N ALA A 147 9.00 -7.46 -13.56
CA ALA A 147 8.75 -8.84 -13.13
C ALA A 147 7.40 -9.39 -13.62
N GLY A 148 6.56 -8.53 -14.23
CA GLY A 148 5.21 -8.89 -14.64
C GLY A 148 4.20 -8.89 -13.48
N PRO A 149 2.90 -8.93 -13.79
CA PRO A 149 1.86 -8.94 -12.76
C PRO A 149 1.87 -10.28 -12.02
N PRO A 150 1.76 -10.29 -10.68
CA PRO A 150 1.58 -11.53 -9.95
C PRO A 150 0.25 -12.20 -10.33
N TYR A 151 0.17 -13.53 -10.20
CA TYR A 151 -1.01 -14.31 -10.61
C TYR A 151 -2.32 -13.86 -9.93
N PHE A 152 -2.22 -13.29 -8.72
CA PHE A 152 -3.33 -12.80 -7.92
C PHE A 152 -3.69 -11.33 -8.19
N TRP A 153 -2.96 -10.65 -9.08
CA TRP A 153 -3.05 -9.19 -9.24
C TRP A 153 -4.46 -8.70 -9.54
N SER A 154 -5.11 -9.26 -10.56
CA SER A 154 -6.48 -8.89 -10.92
C SER A 154 -7.47 -9.17 -9.79
N ALA A 155 -7.33 -10.31 -9.09
CA ALA A 155 -8.17 -10.66 -7.96
C ALA A 155 -8.02 -9.67 -6.80
N LEU A 156 -6.80 -9.25 -6.48
CA LEU A 156 -6.52 -8.22 -5.47
C LEU A 156 -7.19 -6.88 -5.80
N LEU A 157 -7.14 -6.45 -7.07
CA LEU A 157 -7.73 -5.18 -7.49
C LEU A 157 -9.27 -5.22 -7.48
N LEU A 158 -9.85 -6.33 -7.95
CA LEU A 158 -11.29 -6.57 -7.90
C LEU A 158 -11.80 -6.62 -6.46
N LEU A 159 -11.08 -7.31 -5.58
CA LEU A 159 -11.42 -7.42 -4.18
C LEU A 159 -11.42 -6.05 -3.50
N LEU A 160 -10.37 -5.25 -3.70
CA LEU A 160 -10.30 -3.89 -3.14
C LEU A 160 -11.37 -2.97 -3.72
N HIS A 161 -11.77 -3.15 -4.98
CA HIS A 161 -12.88 -2.42 -5.58
C HIS A 161 -14.22 -2.81 -4.92
N ALA A 162 -14.48 -4.10 -4.74
CA ALA A 162 -15.68 -4.59 -4.05
C ALA A 162 -15.77 -4.06 -2.61
N ILE A 163 -14.64 -4.05 -1.89
CA ILE A 163 -14.57 -3.45 -0.55
C ILE A 163 -14.86 -1.95 -0.60
N ASP A 164 -14.34 -1.20 -1.58
CA ASP A 164 -14.60 0.24 -1.72
C ASP A 164 -16.09 0.51 -1.97
N CYS A 165 -16.76 -0.31 -2.80
CA CYS A 165 -18.21 -0.24 -3.02
C CYS A 165 -19.01 -0.58 -1.74
N LEU A 166 -18.54 -1.56 -0.97
CA LEU A 166 -19.18 -1.96 0.29
C LEU A 166 -19.10 -0.87 1.36
N VAL A 167 -17.95 -0.19 1.45
CA VAL A 167 -17.71 0.90 2.42
C VAL A 167 -18.41 2.20 1.99
N HIS A 168 -18.60 2.43 0.68
CA HIS A 168 -19.21 3.64 0.15
C HIS A 168 -20.45 3.31 -0.69
N PRO A 169 -21.53 2.77 -0.09
CA PRO A 169 -22.68 2.27 -0.83
C PRO A 169 -23.45 3.35 -1.61
N LEU A 170 -23.28 4.63 -1.23
CA LEU A 170 -23.89 5.77 -1.92
C LEU A 170 -23.00 6.37 -3.03
N ALA A 171 -21.74 5.95 -3.12
CA ALA A 171 -20.82 6.47 -4.12
C ALA A 171 -20.91 5.65 -5.41
N VAL A 172 -20.98 6.33 -6.56
CA VAL A 172 -20.81 5.67 -7.86
C VAL A 172 -19.31 5.45 -8.09
N ILE A 173 -18.85 4.23 -7.79
CA ILE A 173 -17.46 3.84 -8.02
C ILE A 173 -17.39 3.08 -9.35
N PRO A 174 -16.76 3.65 -10.39
CA PRO A 174 -16.69 2.97 -11.67
C PRO A 174 -15.86 1.68 -11.53
N PRO A 175 -16.30 0.58 -12.19
CA PRO A 175 -15.50 -0.63 -12.27
C PRO A 175 -14.20 -0.35 -13.02
N ASP A 176 -13.15 -1.09 -12.66
CA ASP A 176 -11.93 -1.12 -13.47
C ASP A 176 -12.20 -2.08 -14.64
N PRO A 177 -12.32 -1.60 -15.89
CA PRO A 177 -12.79 -2.44 -17.01
C PRO A 177 -11.85 -3.59 -17.31
N ASP A 178 -10.58 -3.50 -16.92
CA ASP A 178 -9.61 -4.59 -17.03
C ASP A 178 -8.55 -4.49 -15.91
N PRO A 179 -8.85 -5.03 -14.71
CA PRO A 179 -8.04 -4.84 -13.54
C PRO A 179 -6.66 -5.48 -13.73
N GLY A 180 -5.65 -4.61 -13.85
CA GLY A 180 -4.26 -5.02 -13.95
C GLY A 180 -3.72 -5.15 -15.38
N SER A 181 -4.54 -4.88 -16.40
CA SER A 181 -4.09 -4.95 -17.80
C SER A 181 -3.11 -3.88 -18.23
N LEU A 182 -3.07 -2.78 -17.48
CA LEU A 182 -2.06 -1.74 -17.62
C LEU A 182 -0.64 -2.30 -17.42
N TRP A 183 -0.50 -3.43 -16.75
CA TRP A 183 0.77 -4.13 -16.65
C TRP A 183 1.25 -4.69 -17.99
N PHE A 184 0.33 -5.17 -18.83
CA PHE A 184 0.64 -5.70 -20.16
C PHE A 184 0.75 -4.60 -21.23
N SER A 185 0.26 -3.40 -20.94
CA SER A 185 0.31 -2.24 -21.86
C SER A 185 1.51 -1.32 -21.63
N ALA A 186 2.33 -1.58 -20.61
CA ALA A 186 3.43 -0.71 -20.17
C ALA A 186 4.78 -0.99 -20.87
N HIS A 187 4.74 -1.55 -22.09
CA HIS A 187 5.94 -1.86 -22.89
C HIS A 187 6.27 -0.75 -23.89
#